data_AF-A0A929F1M0-F1
#
_entry.id   AF-A0A929F1M0-F1
#
_cell.length_a   1.000
_cell.length_b   1.000
_cell.length_c   1.000
_cell.angle_alpha   90.00
_cell.angle_beta   90.00
_cell.angle_gamma   90.00
#
_symmetry.space_group_name_H-M   'P 1'
#
loop_
_entity.id
_entity.type
_entity.pdbx_description
1 polymer ?
#
loop_
_entity_poly.entity_id
_entity_poly.type
_entity_poly.pdbx_seq_one_letter_code
_entity_poly.pdbx_strand_id
1 'polypeptide(L)'
;IWHWTSGRRDSRPRGTLTAIKRLITVALLQQGVVQRPIGIVHALMFWAFGAMFIIFSLPLVGLNASLIPRVFYWAFNTALIIGGLTLGVRLLFITRKQRKLSSRETGLRLFAPLLISTIGFAHFLTQRGPNFEFLHLSLIAVFFAIIPYSRLLHVFAVPLWLLLRPEQRLAIPTPFNLSQQSEDEIISSDIPLGPRNWRDFPCSTLLAFDACTRCGRCEDACPAVAPDTAFSPAAIMKQLQQNGGRDKTVLPVDIARRFEVDACTSCGLCESVCPVGLEPITAVLELRRSLAYEDEFESGHNDALRRLARRGVMWDPERNPPGVLEGPVSWPPDQSEEAPELIYWLGCSGRHEPRAQEIAKTVASLLDRAGVRWTCAGNAETCTGDPARRMGDEGLFQRQALKVIKLLRQSRARQVLVNCAHCFNAIAKEYPNFGGEFNVIHHTEFLNQLVQTQRLGKLEALPRVIAFHDPCYLGRHNGLFQPARDALVEISGLSIVELEDSRESSKCCGAGGGRLWRQAEPGATMAQSRANQVIASDADTLATGCPFCLSMLEDPVASSGMKIQDISEIIADAIREQR
;
A
#
# COMPACT_ATOMS: atom_id res chain seq x y z
N ILE A 1 -10.05 9.24 -25.55
CA ILE A 1 -8.76 8.52 -25.40
C ILE A 1 -8.17 8.78 -24.01
N TRP A 2 -8.09 10.04 -23.55
CA TRP A 2 -7.54 10.38 -22.23
C TRP A 2 -8.65 10.60 -21.20
N HIS A 3 -9.24 9.51 -20.67
CA HIS A 3 -10.32 9.61 -19.68
C HIS A 3 -9.85 10.26 -18.36
N TRP A 4 -8.56 10.17 -18.06
CA TRP A 4 -7.96 10.71 -16.85
C TRP A 4 -8.09 12.23 -16.71
N THR A 5 -8.26 13.00 -17.79
CA THR A 5 -8.47 14.46 -17.68
C THR A 5 -9.86 14.84 -17.20
N SER A 6 -10.80 13.88 -17.18
CA SER A 6 -12.18 14.08 -16.71
C SER A 6 -12.39 13.69 -15.24
N GLY A 7 -11.33 13.21 -14.57
CA GLY A 7 -11.38 12.87 -13.16
C GLY A 7 -11.45 14.10 -12.24
N ARG A 8 -11.71 13.86 -10.96
CA ARG A 8 -11.53 14.89 -9.93
C ARG A 8 -10.05 15.22 -9.75
N ARG A 9 -9.74 16.47 -9.37
CA ARG A 9 -8.35 16.88 -9.08
C ARG A 9 -7.79 16.05 -7.93
N ASP A 10 -6.53 15.63 -8.06
CA ASP A 10 -5.81 14.96 -6.98
C ASP A 10 -5.32 16.00 -5.97
N SER A 11 -5.51 15.74 -4.68
CA SER A 11 -5.04 16.59 -3.59
C SER A 11 -3.59 16.28 -3.18
N ARG A 12 -3.02 15.16 -3.65
CA ARG A 12 -1.68 14.72 -3.26
C ARG A 12 -0.57 15.48 -4.01
N PRO A 13 0.54 15.86 -3.33
CA PRO A 13 1.62 16.63 -3.94
C PRO A 13 2.42 15.82 -4.97
N ARG A 14 3.08 16.54 -5.90
CA ARG A 14 3.93 15.98 -6.96
C ARG A 14 5.35 16.55 -6.86
N GLY A 15 6.35 15.68 -6.81
CA GLY A 15 7.77 16.06 -6.84
C GLY A 15 8.39 15.86 -8.22
N THR A 16 8.95 16.93 -8.81
CA THR A 16 9.53 16.93 -10.17
C THR A 16 10.84 16.15 -10.27
N LEU A 17 11.76 16.32 -9.33
CA LEU A 17 13.02 15.55 -9.26
C LEU A 17 12.73 14.05 -9.09
N THR A 18 11.82 13.72 -8.18
CA THR A 18 11.38 12.35 -7.92
C THR A 18 10.70 11.75 -9.15
N ALA A 19 9.96 12.54 -9.93
CA ALA A 19 9.35 12.10 -11.19
C ALA A 19 10.41 11.76 -12.26
N ILE A 20 11.42 12.61 -12.45
CA ILE A 20 12.53 12.35 -13.39
C ILE A 20 13.30 11.09 -12.99
N LYS A 21 13.65 10.97 -11.71
CA LYS A 21 14.33 9.77 -11.18
C LYS A 21 13.52 8.51 -11.48
N ARG A 22 12.20 8.54 -11.23
CA ARG A 22 11.28 7.43 -11.53
C ARG A 22 11.22 7.11 -13.02
N LEU A 23 11.17 8.11 -13.88
CA LEU A 23 11.17 7.90 -15.33
C LEU A 23 12.46 7.18 -15.77
N ILE A 24 13.62 7.61 -15.26
CA ILE A 24 14.90 6.99 -15.57
C ILE A 24 14.95 5.55 -15.03
N THR A 25 14.69 5.35 -13.74
CA THR A 25 14.89 4.02 -13.13
C THR A 25 13.82 3.01 -13.54
N VAL A 26 12.57 3.43 -13.66
CA VAL A 26 11.44 2.53 -13.93
C VAL A 26 11.19 2.35 -15.43
N ALA A 27 11.15 3.44 -16.21
CA ALA A 27 10.83 3.35 -17.63
C ALA A 27 12.07 3.10 -18.51
N LEU A 28 13.18 3.79 -18.28
CA LEU A 28 14.39 3.61 -19.10
C LEU A 28 15.20 2.39 -18.67
N LEU A 29 15.59 2.32 -17.38
CA LEU A 29 16.37 1.20 -16.85
C LEU A 29 15.54 -0.08 -16.64
N GLN A 30 14.22 -0.01 -16.81
CA GLN A 30 13.30 -1.17 -16.71
C GLN A 30 13.48 -1.96 -15.39
N GLN A 31 13.92 -1.30 -14.31
CA GLN A 31 14.43 -1.97 -13.10
C GLN A 31 13.41 -2.95 -12.50
N GLY A 32 12.13 -2.59 -12.46
CA GLY A 32 11.07 -3.47 -11.96
C GLY A 32 10.74 -4.62 -12.92
N VAL A 33 10.90 -4.42 -14.22
CA VAL A 33 10.55 -5.42 -15.25
C VAL A 33 11.59 -6.53 -15.29
N VAL A 34 12.88 -6.18 -15.29
CA VAL A 34 14.02 -7.13 -15.42
C VAL A 34 14.21 -8.08 -14.24
N GLN A 35 13.54 -7.83 -13.11
CA GLN A 35 13.53 -8.73 -11.94
C GLN A 35 12.95 -10.13 -12.20
N ARG A 36 12.27 -10.37 -13.33
CA ARG A 36 11.88 -11.71 -13.77
C ARG A 36 12.66 -12.07 -15.05
N PRO A 37 13.00 -13.35 -15.29
CA PRO A 37 13.83 -13.76 -16.45
C PRO A 37 13.33 -13.23 -17.80
N ILE A 38 12.02 -13.28 -18.01
CA ILE A 38 11.34 -12.79 -19.22
C ILE A 38 11.36 -11.25 -19.35
N GLY A 39 11.61 -10.54 -18.25
CA GLY A 39 11.70 -9.09 -18.21
C GLY A 39 12.88 -8.56 -19.02
N ILE A 40 13.95 -9.35 -19.13
CA ILE A 40 15.11 -9.02 -19.97
C ILE A 40 14.69 -8.96 -21.44
N VAL A 41 13.94 -9.96 -21.92
CA VAL A 41 13.42 -9.99 -23.30
C VAL A 41 12.50 -8.78 -23.55
N HIS A 42 11.64 -8.43 -22.59
CA HIS A 42 10.79 -7.24 -22.69
C HIS A 42 11.61 -5.94 -22.75
N ALA A 43 12.65 -5.82 -21.94
CA ALA A 43 13.53 -4.64 -21.94
C ALA A 43 14.29 -4.50 -23.27
N LEU A 44 14.77 -5.61 -23.85
CA LEU A 44 15.39 -5.61 -25.17
C LEU A 44 14.42 -5.15 -26.27
N MET A 45 13.18 -5.62 -26.23
CA MET A 45 12.14 -5.14 -27.16
C MET A 45 11.87 -3.64 -27.01
N PHE A 46 11.74 -3.16 -25.77
CA PHE A 46 11.52 -1.74 -25.49
C PHE A 46 12.62 -0.87 -26.08
N TRP A 47 13.89 -1.23 -25.85
CA TRP A 47 15.03 -0.48 -26.39
C TRP A 47 15.16 -0.62 -27.92
N ALA A 48 14.83 -1.78 -28.49
CA ALA A 48 14.78 -1.94 -29.95
C ALA A 48 13.72 -1.02 -30.58
N PHE A 49 12.54 -0.91 -29.97
CA PHE A 49 11.50 0.05 -30.38
C PHE A 49 11.96 1.50 -30.23
N GLY A 50 12.54 1.85 -29.09
CA GLY A 50 13.05 3.20 -28.82
C GLY A 50 14.14 3.60 -29.82
N ALA A 51 15.09 2.71 -30.08
CA ALA A 51 16.14 2.93 -31.07
C ALA A 51 15.55 3.11 -32.47
N MET A 52 14.65 2.22 -32.91
CA MET A 52 13.99 2.37 -34.22
C MET A 52 13.22 3.69 -34.32
N PHE A 53 12.45 4.06 -33.30
CA PHE A 53 11.73 5.32 -33.28
C PHE A 53 12.66 6.53 -33.44
N ILE A 54 13.77 6.57 -32.69
CA ILE A 54 14.77 7.63 -32.79
C ILE A 54 15.31 7.69 -34.22
N ILE A 55 15.74 6.55 -34.76
CA ILE A 55 16.34 6.44 -36.08
C ILE A 55 15.39 6.94 -37.18
N PHE A 56 14.13 6.51 -37.15
CA PHE A 56 13.11 6.96 -38.12
C PHE A 56 12.69 8.42 -37.92
N SER A 57 12.93 9.01 -36.75
CA SER A 57 12.64 10.42 -36.47
C SER A 57 13.77 11.38 -36.87
N LEU A 58 15.01 10.91 -37.06
CA LEU A 58 16.15 11.76 -37.45
C LEU A 58 15.91 12.62 -38.70
N PRO A 59 15.29 12.11 -39.79
CA PRO A 59 15.00 12.94 -40.96
C PRO A 59 14.07 14.12 -40.67
N LEU A 60 13.18 14.00 -39.67
CA LEU A 60 12.24 15.06 -39.29
C LEU A 60 12.95 16.27 -38.65
N VAL A 61 14.15 16.06 -38.10
CA VAL A 61 14.99 17.11 -37.51
C VAL A 61 16.21 17.45 -38.38
N GLY A 62 16.18 17.06 -39.66
CA GLY A 62 17.25 17.34 -40.63
C GLY A 62 18.52 16.52 -40.43
N LEU A 63 18.49 15.48 -39.60
CA LEU A 63 19.62 14.58 -39.36
C LEU A 63 19.59 13.37 -40.29
N ASN A 64 20.76 13.00 -40.82
CA ASN A 64 20.87 11.90 -41.77
C ASN A 64 21.03 10.54 -41.06
N ALA A 65 20.02 9.68 -41.19
CA ALA A 65 20.01 8.33 -40.59
C ALA A 65 21.04 7.36 -41.22
N SER A 66 21.69 7.73 -42.33
CA SER A 66 22.75 6.92 -42.97
C SER A 66 24.04 6.81 -42.15
N LEU A 67 24.21 7.63 -41.12
CA LEU A 67 25.32 7.56 -40.16
C LEU A 67 25.27 6.31 -39.26
N ILE A 68 24.13 5.62 -39.20
CA ILE A 68 23.96 4.43 -38.37
C ILE A 68 24.29 3.18 -39.19
N PRO A 69 25.31 2.39 -38.77
CA PRO A 69 25.68 1.16 -39.48
C PRO A 69 24.50 0.20 -39.64
N ARG A 70 24.37 -0.41 -40.82
CA ARG A 70 23.30 -1.38 -41.12
C ARG A 70 23.19 -2.47 -40.05
N VAL A 71 24.31 -2.94 -39.50
CA VAL A 71 24.32 -3.97 -38.43
C VAL A 71 23.40 -3.64 -37.24
N PHE A 72 23.23 -2.36 -36.87
CA PHE A 72 22.33 -1.97 -35.79
C PHE A 72 20.85 -2.15 -36.17
N TYR A 73 20.46 -1.81 -37.40
CA TYR A 73 19.12 -2.08 -37.90
C TYR A 73 18.82 -3.58 -37.88
N TRP A 74 19.77 -4.41 -38.30
CA TRP A 74 19.62 -5.87 -38.28
C TRP A 74 19.47 -6.38 -36.85
N ALA A 75 20.29 -5.89 -35.91
CA ALA A 75 20.21 -6.26 -34.50
C ALA A 75 18.86 -5.88 -33.87
N PHE A 76 18.38 -4.65 -34.08
CA PHE A 76 17.09 -4.19 -33.52
C PHE A 76 15.90 -4.96 -34.10
N ASN A 77 15.85 -5.17 -35.42
CA ASN A 77 14.77 -5.95 -36.04
C ASN A 77 14.80 -7.41 -35.59
N THR A 78 15.98 -8.00 -35.43
CA THR A 78 16.14 -9.36 -34.88
C THR A 78 15.61 -9.43 -33.44
N ALA A 79 15.91 -8.44 -32.60
CA ALA A 79 15.38 -8.35 -31.24
C ALA A 79 13.84 -8.22 -31.21
N LEU A 80 13.24 -7.47 -32.14
CA LEU A 80 11.78 -7.36 -32.26
C LEU A 80 11.13 -8.68 -32.66
N ILE A 81 11.73 -9.42 -33.60
CA ILE A 81 11.24 -10.74 -34.04
C ILE A 81 11.33 -11.74 -32.89
N ILE A 82 12.53 -11.91 -32.31
CA ILE A 82 12.75 -12.87 -31.22
C ILE A 82 11.87 -12.53 -30.02
N GLY A 83 11.81 -11.26 -29.64
CA GLY A 83 11.00 -10.79 -28.53
C GLY A 83 9.51 -10.98 -28.76
N GLY A 84 9.01 -10.62 -29.94
CA GLY A 84 7.61 -10.81 -30.34
C GLY A 84 7.21 -12.28 -30.32
N LEU A 85 8.01 -13.16 -30.91
CA LEU A 85 7.78 -14.62 -30.88
C LEU A 85 7.80 -15.17 -29.45
N THR A 86 8.80 -14.81 -28.66
CA THR A 86 8.92 -15.26 -27.26
C THR A 86 7.73 -14.83 -26.42
N LEU A 87 7.28 -13.58 -26.58
CA LEU A 87 6.11 -13.05 -25.90
C LEU A 87 4.83 -13.75 -26.37
N GLY A 88 4.69 -14.02 -27.67
CA GLY A 88 3.58 -14.76 -28.25
C GLY A 88 3.48 -16.19 -27.71
N VAL A 89 4.60 -16.93 -27.69
CA VAL A 89 4.68 -18.29 -27.12
C VAL A 89 4.31 -18.27 -25.64
N ARG A 90 4.84 -17.32 -24.87
CA ARG A 90 4.49 -17.20 -23.45
C ARG A 90 3.01 -16.91 -23.25
N LEU A 91 2.43 -16.01 -24.03
CA LEU A 91 1.01 -15.70 -23.94
C LEU A 91 0.16 -16.92 -24.30
N LEU A 92 0.58 -17.75 -25.27
CA LEU A 92 -0.03 -19.04 -25.58
C LEU A 92 -0.01 -20.00 -24.39
N PHE A 93 1.13 -20.14 -23.71
CA PHE A 93 1.25 -20.97 -22.49
C PHE A 93 0.36 -20.46 -21.35
N ILE A 94 0.34 -19.14 -21.13
CA ILE A 94 -0.53 -18.51 -20.12
C ILE A 94 -2.01 -18.75 -20.47
N THR A 95 -2.40 -18.58 -21.74
CA THR A 95 -3.79 -18.83 -22.17
C THR A 95 -4.19 -20.30 -22.04
N ARG A 96 -3.27 -21.25 -22.28
CA ARG A 96 -3.54 -22.67 -22.06
C ARG A 96 -3.74 -23.00 -20.58
N LYS A 97 -3.00 -22.33 -19.69
CA LYS A 97 -3.17 -22.47 -18.23
C LYS A 97 -4.46 -21.80 -17.75
N GLN A 98 -4.86 -20.68 -18.36
CA GLN A 98 -6.11 -19.96 -18.08
C GLN A 98 -7.28 -20.51 -18.92
N ARG A 99 -7.82 -21.69 -18.55
CA ARG A 99 -8.92 -22.42 -19.23
C ARG A 99 -10.26 -21.66 -19.44
N LYS A 100 -10.36 -20.38 -19.07
CA LYS A 100 -11.61 -19.57 -19.11
C LYS A 100 -11.61 -18.45 -20.16
N LEU A 101 -10.64 -18.41 -21.07
CA LEU A 101 -10.55 -17.33 -22.07
C LEU A 101 -11.35 -17.62 -23.35
N SER A 102 -12.07 -16.60 -23.85
CA SER A 102 -12.75 -16.71 -25.14
C SER A 102 -11.74 -16.73 -26.31
N SER A 103 -12.13 -17.34 -27.43
CA SER A 103 -11.32 -17.39 -28.65
C SER A 103 -10.92 -15.99 -29.15
N ARG A 104 -11.85 -15.02 -29.04
CA ARG A 104 -11.64 -13.61 -29.41
C ARG A 104 -10.56 -12.93 -28.56
N GLU A 105 -10.57 -13.15 -27.25
CA GLU A 105 -9.55 -12.59 -26.36
C GLU A 105 -8.18 -13.21 -26.57
N THR A 106 -8.13 -14.49 -26.95
CA THR A 106 -6.89 -15.20 -27.28
C THR A 106 -6.28 -14.65 -28.57
N GLY A 107 -7.10 -14.47 -29.62
CA GLY A 107 -6.65 -13.85 -30.87
C GLY A 107 -6.11 -12.44 -30.68
N LEU A 108 -6.81 -11.58 -29.92
CA LEU A 108 -6.36 -10.21 -29.65
C LEU A 108 -5.07 -10.15 -28.82
N ARG A 109 -4.85 -11.13 -27.92
CA ARG A 109 -3.60 -11.22 -27.13
C ARG A 109 -2.39 -11.57 -27.98
N LEU A 110 -2.57 -12.37 -29.03
CA LEU A 110 -1.48 -12.82 -29.91
C LEU A 110 -1.25 -11.89 -31.10
N PHE A 111 -2.25 -11.07 -31.44
CA PHE A 111 -2.17 -10.14 -32.56
C PHE A 111 -1.03 -9.14 -32.42
N ALA A 112 -0.87 -8.51 -31.24
CA ALA A 112 0.19 -7.53 -31.01
C ALA A 112 1.62 -8.12 -31.16
N PRO A 113 2.02 -9.21 -30.49
CA PRO A 113 3.35 -9.79 -30.67
C PRO A 113 3.59 -10.32 -32.10
N LEU A 114 2.56 -10.85 -32.76
CA LEU A 114 2.65 -11.27 -34.15
C LEU A 114 2.89 -10.07 -35.08
N LEU A 115 2.11 -8.99 -34.93
CA LEU A 115 2.26 -7.76 -35.69
C LEU A 115 3.66 -7.15 -35.53
N ILE A 116 4.19 -7.11 -34.30
CA ILE A 116 5.56 -6.64 -34.01
C ILE A 116 6.60 -7.48 -34.76
N SER A 117 6.45 -8.80 -34.75
CA SER A 117 7.36 -9.71 -35.46
C SER A 117 7.28 -9.53 -36.97
N THR A 118 6.06 -9.37 -37.51
CA THR A 118 5.82 -9.13 -38.94
C THR A 118 6.38 -7.79 -39.40
N ILE A 119 6.29 -6.73 -38.58
CA ILE A 119 6.91 -5.43 -38.87
C ILE A 119 8.42 -5.58 -39.00
N GLY A 120 9.06 -6.26 -38.04
CA GLY A 120 10.50 -6.52 -38.07
C GLY A 120 10.92 -7.34 -39.29
N PHE A 121 10.13 -8.35 -39.67
CA PHE A 121 10.39 -9.15 -40.88
C PHE A 121 10.20 -8.36 -42.17
N ALA A 122 9.12 -7.58 -42.28
CA ALA A 122 8.82 -6.75 -43.45
C ALA A 122 9.94 -5.73 -43.72
N HIS A 123 10.62 -5.24 -42.68
CA HIS A 123 11.78 -4.36 -42.83
C HIS A 123 12.90 -4.98 -43.68
N PHE A 124 13.19 -6.27 -43.52
CA PHE A 124 14.21 -6.96 -44.33
C PHE A 124 13.86 -7.02 -45.82
N LEU A 125 12.57 -6.99 -46.14
CA LEU A 125 12.08 -7.07 -47.52
C LEU A 125 12.07 -5.71 -48.22
N THR A 126 12.19 -4.59 -47.48
CA THR A 126 12.19 -3.23 -48.07
C THR A 126 13.27 -3.05 -49.13
N GLN A 127 14.40 -3.75 -49.02
CA GLN A 127 15.49 -3.74 -50.01
C GLN A 127 15.12 -4.37 -51.35
N ARG A 128 14.00 -5.12 -51.44
CA ARG A 128 13.57 -5.83 -52.65
C ARG A 128 12.63 -5.03 -53.55
N GLY A 129 12.17 -3.85 -53.13
CA GLY A 129 11.37 -2.95 -53.96
C GLY A 129 10.31 -2.16 -53.19
N PRO A 130 9.69 -1.17 -53.85
CA PRO A 130 8.79 -0.19 -53.22
C PRO A 130 7.51 -0.80 -52.62
N ASN A 131 7.05 -1.93 -53.16
CA ASN A 131 5.88 -2.63 -52.63
C ASN A 131 6.10 -3.12 -51.18
N PHE A 132 7.32 -3.55 -50.85
CA PHE A 132 7.64 -4.01 -49.49
C PHE A 132 7.81 -2.85 -48.50
N GLU A 133 8.25 -1.68 -48.98
CA GLU A 133 8.28 -0.45 -48.20
C GLU A 133 6.86 0.02 -47.84
N PHE A 134 5.95 0.04 -48.82
CA PHE A 134 4.55 0.36 -48.58
C PHE A 134 3.90 -0.61 -47.58
N LEU A 135 4.18 -1.91 -47.72
CA LEU A 135 3.72 -2.93 -46.76
C LEU A 135 4.24 -2.65 -45.34
N HIS A 136 5.53 -2.36 -45.19
CA HIS A 136 6.13 -2.07 -43.90
C HIS A 136 5.50 -0.82 -43.25
N LEU A 137 5.33 0.26 -44.00
CA LEU A 137 4.67 1.49 -43.53
C LEU A 137 3.20 1.25 -43.14
N SER A 138 2.48 0.45 -43.93
CA SER A 138 1.09 0.08 -43.63
C SER A 138 0.98 -0.72 -42.33
N LEU A 139 1.90 -1.66 -42.09
CA LEU A 139 1.95 -2.43 -40.84
C LEU A 139 2.28 -1.53 -39.63
N ILE A 140 3.16 -0.54 -39.79
CA ILE A 140 3.45 0.46 -38.76
C ILE A 140 2.21 1.31 -38.47
N ALA A 141 1.49 1.77 -39.48
CA ALA A 141 0.26 2.54 -39.31
C ALA A 141 -0.81 1.74 -38.54
N VAL A 142 -0.99 0.46 -38.88
CA VAL A 142 -1.88 -0.46 -38.15
C VAL A 142 -1.41 -0.66 -36.70
N PHE A 143 -0.11 -0.78 -36.46
CA PHE A 143 0.46 -0.88 -35.12
C PHE A 143 0.11 0.34 -34.27
N PHE A 144 0.30 1.56 -34.77
CA PHE A 144 -0.08 2.77 -34.02
C PHE A 144 -1.59 2.87 -33.81
N ALA A 145 -2.39 2.52 -34.81
CA ALA A 145 -3.85 2.56 -34.72
C ALA A 145 -4.41 1.60 -33.64
N ILE A 146 -3.76 0.47 -33.38
CA ILE A 146 -4.23 -0.50 -32.37
C ILE A 146 -3.75 -0.20 -30.93
N ILE A 147 -2.78 0.70 -30.74
CA ILE A 147 -2.23 1.01 -29.39
C ILE A 147 -3.32 1.38 -28.37
N PRO A 148 -4.28 2.30 -28.65
CA PRO A 148 -5.30 2.70 -27.68
C PRO A 148 -6.26 1.56 -27.25
N TYR A 149 -6.34 0.51 -28.06
CA TYR A 149 -7.25 -0.62 -27.89
C TYR A 149 -6.55 -1.89 -27.41
N SER A 150 -5.22 -1.88 -27.33
CA SER A 150 -4.42 -3.05 -27.00
C SER A 150 -3.69 -2.88 -25.66
N ARG A 151 -2.93 -3.92 -25.29
CA ARG A 151 -2.05 -3.86 -24.12
C ARG A 151 -0.89 -2.87 -24.32
N LEU A 152 -0.65 -2.35 -25.52
CA LEU A 152 0.48 -1.47 -25.82
C LEU A 152 0.27 -0.03 -25.32
N LEU A 153 -0.93 0.35 -24.89
CA LEU A 153 -1.20 1.67 -24.30
C LEU A 153 -0.23 2.01 -23.16
N HIS A 154 0.23 1.00 -22.40
CA HIS A 154 1.19 1.19 -21.31
C HIS A 154 2.52 1.82 -21.76
N VAL A 155 2.92 1.70 -23.03
CA VAL A 155 4.14 2.33 -23.56
C VAL A 155 4.09 3.85 -23.41
N PHE A 156 2.89 4.44 -23.52
CA PHE A 156 2.67 5.87 -23.31
C PHE A 156 2.14 6.19 -21.90
N ALA A 157 1.22 5.36 -21.39
CA ALA A 157 0.59 5.61 -20.11
C ALA A 157 1.55 5.45 -18.92
N VAL A 158 2.55 4.54 -18.99
CA VAL A 158 3.53 4.36 -17.91
C VAL A 158 4.45 5.56 -17.75
N PRO A 159 5.13 6.08 -18.79
CA PRO A 159 5.91 7.31 -18.68
C PRO A 159 5.09 8.48 -18.14
N LEU A 160 3.87 8.67 -18.66
CA LEU A 160 2.97 9.72 -18.21
C LEU A 160 2.56 9.55 -16.75
N TRP A 161 2.25 8.32 -16.33
CA TRP A 161 1.98 7.97 -14.94
C TRP A 161 3.18 8.29 -14.05
N LEU A 162 4.40 7.88 -14.41
CA LEU A 162 5.59 8.13 -13.60
C LEU A 162 5.89 9.62 -13.43
N LEU A 163 5.53 10.44 -14.42
CA LEU A 163 5.66 11.89 -14.37
C LEU A 163 4.57 12.58 -13.54
N LEU A 164 3.33 12.10 -13.62
CA LEU A 164 2.16 12.78 -13.03
C LEU A 164 1.67 12.16 -11.72
N ARG A 165 2.17 10.98 -11.35
CA ARG A 165 1.78 10.32 -10.10
C ARG A 165 2.22 11.13 -8.88
N PRO A 166 1.46 11.03 -7.78
CA PRO A 166 1.87 11.60 -6.50
C PRO A 166 3.22 11.07 -6.01
N GLU A 167 3.88 11.88 -5.19
CA GLU A 167 5.17 11.55 -4.60
C GLU A 167 5.07 10.46 -3.53
N GLN A 168 4.14 10.63 -2.60
CA GLN A 168 3.96 9.73 -1.47
C GLN A 168 3.20 8.47 -1.92
N ARG A 169 3.88 7.32 -1.87
CA ARG A 169 3.23 6.01 -2.06
C ARG A 169 2.33 5.66 -0.89
N LEU A 170 1.32 4.83 -1.13
CA LEU A 170 0.34 4.37 -0.14
C LEU A 170 -0.47 5.50 0.53
N ALA A 171 -0.28 6.75 0.10
CA ALA A 171 -1.08 7.88 0.53
C ALA A 171 -2.44 7.83 -0.13
N ILE A 172 -3.49 7.91 0.68
CA ILE A 172 -4.86 7.75 0.24
C ILE A 172 -5.45 9.13 -0.04
N PRO A 173 -6.07 9.33 -1.22
CA PRO A 173 -6.62 10.63 -1.58
C PRO A 173 -7.75 11.01 -0.62
N THR A 174 -7.80 12.29 -0.29
CA THR A 174 -8.89 12.90 0.50
C THR A 174 -9.94 13.46 -0.48
N PRO A 175 -11.13 12.85 -0.62
CA PRO A 175 -12.12 13.26 -1.63
C PRO A 175 -12.80 14.61 -1.32
N PHE A 176 -12.95 14.94 -0.04
CA PHE A 176 -13.51 16.21 0.47
C PHE A 176 -12.87 16.54 1.81
N ASN A 177 -13.02 17.77 2.31
CA ASN A 177 -12.49 18.17 3.61
C ASN A 177 -13.56 18.88 4.45
N LEU A 178 -14.09 18.21 5.47
CA LEU A 178 -15.14 18.73 6.37
C LEU A 178 -14.76 20.05 7.04
N SER A 179 -13.47 20.34 7.27
CA SER A 179 -13.07 21.62 7.87
C SER A 179 -13.16 22.81 6.91
N GLN A 180 -13.39 22.55 5.62
CA GLN A 180 -13.47 23.55 4.55
C GLN A 180 -14.85 23.60 3.89
N GLN A 181 -15.84 22.85 4.42
CA GLN A 181 -17.20 22.82 3.90
C GLN A 181 -18.11 23.72 4.73
N SER A 182 -19.10 24.35 4.09
CA SER A 182 -20.15 25.07 4.81
C SER A 182 -21.14 24.10 5.46
N GLU A 183 -21.89 24.56 6.46
CA GLU A 183 -22.96 23.75 7.07
C GLU A 183 -24.03 23.37 6.03
N ASP A 184 -24.33 24.27 5.08
CA ASP A 184 -25.28 24.05 3.99
C ASP A 184 -24.82 22.92 3.04
N GLU A 185 -23.53 22.86 2.68
CA GLU A 185 -22.96 21.78 1.84
C GLU A 185 -22.99 20.41 2.53
N ILE A 186 -22.82 20.39 3.85
CA ILE A 186 -22.90 19.17 4.66
C ILE A 186 -24.35 18.67 4.73
N ILE A 187 -25.31 19.58 4.89
CA ILE A 187 -26.74 19.26 5.00
C ILE A 187 -27.32 18.83 3.64
N SER A 188 -26.91 19.48 2.54
CA SER A 188 -27.41 19.16 1.19
C SER A 188 -26.96 17.79 0.68
N SER A 189 -26.01 17.12 1.36
CA SER A 189 -25.43 15.84 0.94
C SER A 189 -24.77 15.88 -0.45
N ASP A 190 -24.38 17.06 -0.92
CA ASP A 190 -23.67 17.24 -2.20
C ASP A 190 -22.19 16.83 -2.14
N ILE A 191 -21.73 16.34 -0.98
CA ILE A 191 -20.37 15.86 -0.78
C ILE A 191 -20.18 14.49 -1.47
N PRO A 192 -19.23 14.36 -2.42
CA PRO A 192 -18.96 13.08 -3.06
C PRO A 192 -18.31 12.11 -2.05
N LEU A 193 -19.10 11.21 -1.46
CA LEU A 193 -18.59 10.24 -0.46
C LEU A 193 -17.78 9.12 -1.10
N GLY A 194 -17.97 8.87 -2.41
CA GLY A 194 -17.26 7.87 -3.19
C GLY A 194 -17.59 7.97 -4.69
N PRO A 195 -16.86 7.25 -5.56
CA PRO A 195 -17.12 7.31 -6.99
C PRO A 195 -18.40 6.58 -7.37
N ARG A 196 -19.39 7.31 -7.88
CA ARG A 196 -20.61 6.75 -8.49
C ARG A 196 -20.41 6.48 -9.98
N ASN A 197 -19.55 7.27 -10.60
CA ASN A 197 -19.18 7.20 -12.00
C ASN A 197 -17.66 7.27 -12.17
N TRP A 198 -17.18 6.95 -13.38
CA TRP A 198 -15.76 7.00 -13.73
C TRP A 198 -15.11 8.38 -13.54
N ARG A 199 -15.87 9.47 -13.69
CA ARG A 199 -15.36 10.85 -13.53
C ARG A 199 -15.09 11.22 -12.08
N ASP A 200 -15.66 10.47 -11.15
CA ASP A 200 -15.52 10.78 -9.74
C ASP A 200 -14.16 10.29 -9.22
N PHE A 201 -13.48 9.36 -9.91
CA PHE A 201 -12.11 8.96 -9.53
C PHE A 201 -11.11 10.12 -9.69
N PRO A 202 -10.04 10.17 -8.87
CA PRO A 202 -8.94 11.10 -9.09
C PRO A 202 -8.32 10.92 -10.48
N CYS A 203 -7.93 12.03 -11.12
CA CYS A 203 -7.24 12.00 -12.41
C CYS A 203 -6.02 11.06 -12.41
N SER A 204 -5.23 11.09 -11.34
CA SER A 204 -4.07 10.21 -11.15
C SER A 204 -4.47 8.74 -11.09
N THR A 205 -5.55 8.40 -10.41
CA THR A 205 -6.08 7.04 -10.30
C THR A 205 -6.57 6.53 -11.65
N LEU A 206 -7.29 7.36 -12.42
CA LEU A 206 -7.68 7.01 -13.80
C LEU A 206 -6.46 6.76 -14.70
N LEU A 207 -5.44 7.62 -14.61
CA LEU A 207 -4.18 7.42 -15.34
C LEU A 207 -3.45 6.14 -14.89
N ALA A 208 -3.49 5.81 -13.61
CA ALA A 208 -2.93 4.57 -13.07
C ALA A 208 -3.63 3.33 -13.67
N PHE A 209 -4.94 3.40 -13.92
CA PHE A 209 -5.67 2.33 -14.61
C PHE A 209 -5.13 2.14 -16.03
N ASP A 210 -4.98 3.23 -16.79
CA ASP A 210 -4.42 3.19 -18.15
C ASP A 210 -2.96 2.67 -18.17
N ALA A 211 -2.17 3.01 -17.15
CA ALA A 211 -0.79 2.54 -16.98
C ALA A 211 -0.67 1.07 -16.53
N CYS A 212 -1.77 0.39 -16.21
CA CYS A 212 -1.76 -1.02 -15.81
C CYS A 212 -1.25 -1.93 -16.94
N THR A 213 -0.14 -2.63 -16.66
CA THR A 213 0.48 -3.59 -17.59
C THR A 213 -0.15 -4.98 -17.56
N ARG A 214 -1.12 -5.22 -16.66
CA ARG A 214 -1.80 -6.52 -16.46
C ARG A 214 -0.83 -7.70 -16.23
N CYS A 215 0.25 -7.45 -15.48
CA CYS A 215 1.30 -8.44 -15.24
C CYS A 215 0.97 -9.48 -14.16
N GLY A 216 -0.02 -9.23 -13.30
CA GLY A 216 -0.48 -10.17 -12.26
C GLY A 216 0.37 -10.22 -10.98
N ARG A 217 1.50 -9.50 -10.89
CA ARG A 217 2.37 -9.57 -9.69
C ARG A 217 1.65 -9.19 -8.39
N CYS A 218 0.72 -8.24 -8.47
CA CYS A 218 -0.08 -7.84 -7.32
C CYS A 218 -1.05 -8.94 -6.86
N GLU A 219 -1.49 -9.84 -7.75
CA GLU A 219 -2.29 -11.01 -7.40
C GLU A 219 -1.40 -12.10 -6.79
N ASP A 220 -0.27 -12.42 -7.45
CA ASP A 220 0.70 -13.41 -6.97
C ASP A 220 1.17 -13.15 -5.52
N ALA A 221 1.33 -11.88 -5.15
CA ALA A 221 1.85 -11.47 -3.85
C ALA A 221 0.76 -11.16 -2.80
N CYS A 222 -0.52 -11.09 -3.18
CA CYS A 222 -1.54 -10.61 -2.25
C CYS A 222 -1.98 -11.73 -1.29
N PRO A 223 -1.84 -11.53 0.04
CA PRO A 223 -2.23 -12.56 1.01
C PRO A 223 -3.74 -12.70 1.15
N ALA A 224 -4.53 -11.73 0.67
CA ALA A 224 -5.99 -11.78 0.71
C ALA A 224 -6.59 -12.56 -0.49
N VAL A 225 -5.79 -12.91 -1.49
CA VAL A 225 -6.21 -13.78 -2.59
C VAL A 225 -6.21 -15.21 -2.06
N ALA A 226 -7.38 -15.83 -1.99
CA ALA A 226 -7.57 -17.21 -1.57
C ALA A 226 -8.47 -17.94 -2.59
N PRO A 227 -8.42 -19.29 -2.67
CA PRO A 227 -9.20 -20.06 -3.63
C PRO A 227 -10.71 -19.77 -3.59
N ASP A 228 -11.23 -19.46 -2.41
CA ASP A 228 -12.66 -19.28 -2.15
C ASP A 228 -13.10 -17.81 -2.07
N THR A 229 -12.18 -16.85 -2.29
CA THR A 229 -12.51 -15.42 -2.27
C THR A 229 -12.63 -14.86 -3.69
N ALA A 230 -13.57 -13.93 -3.90
CA ALA A 230 -13.69 -13.25 -5.19
C ALA A 230 -12.60 -12.18 -5.38
N PHE A 231 -11.92 -11.80 -4.29
CA PHE A 231 -10.97 -10.70 -4.27
C PHE A 231 -9.71 -10.96 -5.10
N SER A 232 -9.44 -10.07 -6.06
CA SER A 232 -8.15 -9.98 -6.72
C SER A 232 -7.80 -8.52 -7.07
N PRO A 233 -6.68 -7.99 -6.57
CA PRO A 233 -6.24 -6.63 -6.93
C PRO A 233 -5.90 -6.53 -8.43
N ALA A 234 -5.39 -7.59 -9.06
CA ALA A 234 -5.10 -7.57 -10.50
C ALA A 234 -6.39 -7.59 -11.34
N ALA A 235 -7.40 -8.37 -10.94
CA ALA A 235 -8.69 -8.42 -11.61
C ALA A 235 -9.44 -7.09 -11.49
N ILE A 236 -9.42 -6.46 -10.31
CA ILE A 236 -9.97 -5.11 -10.08
C ILE A 236 -9.29 -4.09 -11.00
N MET A 237 -7.96 -4.00 -10.99
CA MET A 237 -7.23 -3.06 -11.85
C MET A 237 -7.50 -3.31 -13.33
N LYS A 238 -7.61 -4.58 -13.74
CA LYS A 238 -7.95 -4.95 -15.12
C LYS A 238 -9.37 -4.49 -15.49
N GLN A 239 -10.36 -4.73 -14.63
CA GLN A 239 -11.75 -4.31 -14.86
C GLN A 239 -11.87 -2.79 -14.90
N LEU A 240 -11.19 -2.09 -14.00
CA LEU A 240 -11.14 -0.63 -13.99
C LEU A 240 -10.55 -0.06 -15.28
N GLN A 241 -9.46 -0.65 -15.78
CA GLN A 241 -8.86 -0.25 -17.06
C GLN A 241 -9.72 -0.61 -18.28
N GLN A 242 -10.42 -1.75 -18.26
CA GLN A 242 -11.25 -2.19 -19.39
C GLN A 242 -12.52 -1.36 -19.51
N ASN A 243 -13.16 -1.05 -18.38
CA ASN A 243 -14.42 -0.35 -18.35
C ASN A 243 -14.22 1.17 -18.39
N GLY A 244 -13.24 1.74 -17.68
CA GLY A 244 -12.61 3.06 -17.88
C GLY A 244 -13.47 4.23 -18.42
N GLY A 245 -14.77 4.26 -18.16
CA GLY A 245 -15.72 5.20 -18.77
C GLY A 245 -16.11 4.92 -20.24
N ARG A 246 -15.68 3.80 -20.82
CA ARG A 246 -16.09 3.30 -22.15
C ARG A 246 -17.47 2.66 -22.12
N ASP A 247 -17.74 1.88 -21.08
CA ASP A 247 -19.07 1.36 -20.77
C ASP A 247 -19.58 2.08 -19.52
N LYS A 248 -20.61 2.92 -19.70
CA LYS A 248 -21.24 3.68 -18.61
C LYS A 248 -22.23 2.84 -17.79
N THR A 249 -22.56 1.63 -18.24
CA THR A 249 -23.51 0.75 -17.55
C THR A 249 -22.86 -0.01 -16.39
N VAL A 250 -21.54 -0.19 -16.42
CA VAL A 250 -20.78 -0.81 -15.32
C VAL A 250 -20.38 0.27 -14.33
N LEU A 251 -21.02 0.27 -13.16
CA LEU A 251 -20.74 1.24 -12.11
C LEU A 251 -19.58 0.76 -11.22
N PRO A 252 -18.83 1.69 -10.59
CA PRO A 252 -17.78 1.33 -9.64
C PRO A 252 -18.28 0.44 -8.50
N VAL A 253 -19.48 0.70 -7.98
CA VAL A 253 -20.09 -0.12 -6.91
C VAL A 253 -20.30 -1.58 -7.32
N ASP A 254 -20.64 -1.85 -8.59
CA ASP A 254 -20.82 -3.23 -9.07
C ASP A 254 -19.48 -3.98 -9.12
N ILE A 255 -18.40 -3.27 -9.45
CA ILE A 255 -17.04 -3.81 -9.36
C ILE A 255 -16.68 -4.08 -7.90
N ALA A 256 -17.03 -3.17 -6.99
CA ALA A 256 -16.78 -3.33 -5.56
C ALA A 256 -17.44 -4.60 -5.00
N ARG A 257 -18.74 -4.79 -5.27
CA ARG A 257 -19.51 -5.98 -4.86
C ARG A 257 -18.94 -7.27 -5.46
N ARG A 258 -18.66 -7.25 -6.77
CA ARG A 258 -18.17 -8.43 -7.50
C ARG A 258 -16.86 -8.99 -6.97
N PHE A 259 -15.97 -8.14 -6.48
CA PHE A 259 -14.63 -8.53 -6.04
C PHE A 259 -14.46 -8.51 -4.52
N GLU A 260 -15.53 -8.38 -3.73
CA GLU A 260 -15.46 -8.43 -2.27
C GLU A 260 -14.32 -7.55 -1.74
N VAL A 261 -14.33 -6.26 -2.12
CA VAL A 261 -13.22 -5.33 -1.88
C VAL A 261 -12.86 -5.19 -0.38
N ASP A 262 -13.74 -5.59 0.52
CA ASP A 262 -13.55 -5.67 1.97
C ASP A 262 -12.51 -6.72 2.41
N ALA A 263 -12.19 -7.70 1.56
CA ALA A 263 -11.12 -8.65 1.83
C ALA A 263 -9.73 -7.99 1.92
N CYS A 264 -9.53 -6.83 1.28
CA CYS A 264 -8.27 -6.09 1.30
C CYS A 264 -7.90 -5.60 2.72
N THR A 265 -6.65 -5.80 3.12
CA THR A 265 -6.15 -5.31 4.42
C THR A 265 -5.44 -3.96 4.33
N SER A 266 -5.39 -3.36 3.13
CA SER A 266 -4.61 -2.17 2.79
C SER A 266 -3.13 -2.25 3.22
N CYS A 267 -2.53 -3.46 3.19
CA CYS A 267 -1.20 -3.69 3.74
C CYS A 267 -0.03 -3.22 2.85
N GLY A 268 -0.25 -2.92 1.58
CA GLY A 268 0.77 -2.37 0.67
C GLY A 268 1.61 -3.36 -0.13
N LEU A 269 1.48 -4.68 0.10
CA LEU A 269 2.35 -5.67 -0.56
C LEU A 269 2.14 -5.71 -2.09
N CYS A 270 0.91 -5.48 -2.57
CA CYS A 270 0.62 -5.39 -4.00
C CYS A 270 1.31 -4.19 -4.69
N GLU A 271 1.55 -3.11 -3.95
CA GLU A 271 2.18 -1.89 -4.47
C GLU A 271 3.71 -1.99 -4.44
N SER A 272 4.28 -2.69 -3.45
CA SER A 272 5.74 -2.91 -3.36
C SER A 272 6.25 -3.80 -4.50
N VAL A 273 5.47 -4.80 -4.95
CA VAL A 273 5.83 -5.69 -6.06
C VAL A 273 5.48 -5.13 -7.45
N CYS A 274 4.82 -3.98 -7.53
CA CYS A 274 4.37 -3.42 -8.80
C CYS A 274 5.55 -2.84 -9.60
N PRO A 275 5.86 -3.33 -10.81
CA PRO A 275 7.06 -2.95 -11.55
C PRO A 275 7.01 -1.49 -12.04
N VAL A 276 5.82 -0.92 -12.18
CA VAL A 276 5.60 0.49 -12.57
C VAL A 276 5.01 1.32 -11.42
N GLY A 277 4.94 0.73 -10.22
CA GLY A 277 4.51 1.36 -8.98
C GLY A 277 3.09 1.92 -8.99
N LEU A 278 2.12 1.21 -9.55
CA LEU A 278 0.70 1.59 -9.46
C LEU A 278 0.19 1.47 -8.03
N GLU A 279 -0.98 2.07 -7.79
CA GLU A 279 -1.60 2.16 -6.46
C GLU A 279 -2.92 1.35 -6.38
N PRO A 280 -2.90 0.00 -6.48
CA PRO A 280 -4.09 -0.82 -6.32
C PRO A 280 -4.87 -0.58 -5.02
N ILE A 281 -4.23 -0.20 -3.91
CA ILE A 281 -4.93 0.05 -2.65
C ILE A 281 -5.80 1.29 -2.78
N THR A 282 -5.31 2.35 -3.41
CA THR A 282 -6.12 3.53 -3.71
C THR A 282 -7.35 3.15 -4.52
N ALA A 283 -7.21 2.30 -5.55
CA ALA A 283 -8.35 1.82 -6.33
C ALA A 283 -9.38 1.07 -5.47
N VAL A 284 -8.92 0.16 -4.61
CA VAL A 284 -9.79 -0.63 -3.72
C VAL A 284 -10.50 0.26 -2.70
N LEU A 285 -9.81 1.24 -2.11
CA LEU A 285 -10.40 2.14 -1.13
C LEU A 285 -11.40 3.12 -1.75
N GLU A 286 -11.17 3.57 -2.99
CA GLU A 286 -12.18 4.29 -3.76
C GLU A 286 -13.43 3.43 -3.99
N LEU A 287 -13.27 2.14 -4.30
CA LEU A 287 -14.40 1.24 -4.46
C LEU A 287 -15.15 1.00 -3.14
N ARG A 288 -14.45 0.91 -2.00
CA ARG A 288 -15.08 0.84 -0.68
C ARG A 288 -15.87 2.09 -0.34
N ARG A 289 -15.38 3.27 -0.74
CA ARG A 289 -16.13 4.53 -0.61
C ARG A 289 -17.44 4.49 -1.39
N SER A 290 -17.48 3.85 -2.57
CA SER A 290 -18.73 3.63 -3.30
C SER A 290 -19.70 2.74 -2.52
N LEU A 291 -19.22 1.69 -1.83
CA LEU A 291 -20.06 0.83 -0.99
C LEU A 291 -20.58 1.58 0.25
N ALA A 292 -19.69 2.31 0.94
CA ALA A 292 -20.03 3.11 2.10
C ALA A 292 -21.09 4.19 1.79
N TYR A 293 -21.04 4.78 0.58
CA TYR A 293 -22.06 5.72 0.12
C TYR A 293 -23.45 5.10 0.00
N GLU A 294 -23.54 3.83 -0.44
CA GLU A 294 -24.80 3.09 -0.53
C GLU A 294 -25.23 2.50 0.84
N ASP A 295 -24.57 2.88 1.94
CA ASP A 295 -24.71 2.29 3.28
C ASP A 295 -24.49 0.75 3.31
N GLU A 296 -23.74 0.25 2.33
CA GLU A 296 -23.41 -1.16 2.19
C GLU A 296 -22.06 -1.46 2.85
N PHE A 297 -22.08 -1.58 4.18
CA PHE A 297 -20.96 -2.19 4.89
C PHE A 297 -21.18 -3.67 5.10
N GLU A 298 -20.11 -4.46 4.97
CA GLU A 298 -20.13 -5.87 5.32
C GLU A 298 -20.55 -6.11 6.79
N SER A 299 -21.17 -7.26 7.06
CA SER A 299 -21.66 -7.65 8.37
C SER A 299 -20.56 -7.58 9.45
N GLY A 300 -20.84 -6.94 10.58
CA GLY A 300 -19.90 -6.73 11.69
C GLY A 300 -19.23 -5.34 11.69
N HIS A 301 -18.93 -4.78 10.52
CA HIS A 301 -18.38 -3.42 10.42
C HIS A 301 -19.37 -2.36 10.90
N ASN A 302 -20.66 -2.54 10.59
CA ASN A 302 -21.72 -1.61 10.96
C ASN A 302 -21.79 -1.31 12.46
N ASP A 303 -21.64 -2.31 13.32
CA ASP A 303 -21.74 -2.13 14.77
C ASP A 303 -20.51 -1.38 15.32
N ALA A 304 -19.31 -1.73 14.84
CA ALA A 304 -18.09 -1.03 15.22
C ALA A 304 -18.06 0.43 14.72
N LEU A 305 -18.50 0.69 13.48
CA LEU A 305 -18.64 2.04 12.93
C LEU A 305 -19.68 2.88 13.68
N ARG A 306 -20.83 2.28 14.05
CA ARG A 306 -21.84 2.95 14.88
C ARG A 306 -21.31 3.28 16.28
N ARG A 307 -20.55 2.37 16.90
CA ARG A 307 -19.86 2.65 18.17
C ARG A 307 -18.84 3.76 18.02
N LEU A 308 -18.06 3.78 16.95
CA LEU A 308 -17.12 4.86 16.68
C LEU A 308 -17.85 6.20 16.52
N ALA A 309 -18.94 6.24 15.76
CA ALA A 309 -19.73 7.45 15.55
C ALA A 309 -20.33 7.99 16.85
N ARG A 310 -20.85 7.12 17.73
CA ARG A 310 -21.54 7.53 18.97
C ARG A 310 -20.60 7.75 20.16
N ARG A 311 -19.60 6.90 20.33
CA ARG A 311 -18.74 6.83 21.53
C ARG A 311 -17.27 7.15 21.24
N GLY A 312 -16.86 7.26 19.97
CA GLY A 312 -15.46 7.51 19.61
C GLY A 312 -14.55 6.29 19.74
N VAL A 313 -15.11 5.09 19.95
CA VAL A 313 -14.35 3.84 20.18
C VAL A 313 -14.93 2.71 19.35
N MET A 314 -14.09 1.76 18.94
CA MET A 314 -14.49 0.64 18.08
C MET A 314 -14.88 -0.62 18.88
N TRP A 315 -14.21 -0.85 20.02
CA TRP A 315 -14.52 -1.95 20.94
C TRP A 315 -15.81 -1.68 21.70
N ASP A 316 -16.49 -2.74 22.08
CA ASP A 316 -17.60 -2.68 23.02
C ASP A 316 -17.07 -2.40 24.44
N PRO A 317 -17.37 -1.23 25.05
CA PRO A 317 -16.87 -0.89 26.38
C PRO A 317 -17.42 -1.78 27.50
N GLU A 318 -18.55 -2.46 27.30
CA GLU A 318 -19.12 -3.35 28.32
C GLU A 318 -18.33 -4.66 28.39
N ARG A 319 -17.92 -5.17 27.23
CA ARG A 319 -17.05 -6.36 27.14
C ARG A 319 -15.58 -6.03 27.37
N ASN A 320 -15.16 -4.82 27.00
CA ASN A 320 -13.77 -4.35 27.01
C ASN A 320 -13.70 -2.99 27.71
N PRO A 321 -13.79 -2.96 29.05
CA PRO A 321 -13.80 -1.71 29.80
C PRO A 321 -12.51 -0.91 29.55
N PRO A 322 -12.59 0.43 29.52
CA PRO A 322 -11.42 1.26 29.31
C PRO A 322 -10.42 1.08 30.46
N GLY A 323 -9.16 0.82 30.11
CA GLY A 323 -8.06 0.84 31.05
C GLY A 323 -7.80 2.26 31.56
N VAL A 324 -7.32 2.35 32.80
CA VAL A 324 -6.89 3.61 33.41
C VAL A 324 -5.37 3.65 33.39
N LEU A 325 -4.83 4.71 32.79
CA LEU A 325 -3.41 5.02 32.79
C LEU A 325 -3.28 6.53 33.04
N GLU A 326 -2.35 6.90 33.91
CA GLU A 326 -2.05 8.29 34.24
C GLU A 326 -0.54 8.49 34.13
N GLY A 327 -0.15 9.58 33.50
CA GLY A 327 1.26 9.98 33.41
C GLY A 327 1.66 10.92 34.55
N PRO A 328 2.96 11.24 34.68
CA PRO A 328 3.47 12.17 35.68
C PRO A 328 2.94 13.60 35.52
N VAL A 329 2.45 13.97 34.33
CA VAL A 329 1.73 15.23 34.09
C VAL A 329 0.24 14.96 33.90
N SER A 330 -0.58 15.61 34.74
CA SER A 330 -2.04 15.48 34.70
C SER A 330 -2.62 15.97 33.38
N TRP A 331 -3.75 15.38 32.99
CA TRP A 331 -4.51 15.78 31.82
C TRP A 331 -5.78 16.54 32.21
N PRO A 332 -6.08 17.70 31.58
CA PRO A 332 -5.23 18.44 30.65
C PRO A 332 -4.04 19.12 31.36
N PRO A 333 -2.88 19.29 30.71
CA PRO A 333 -1.71 19.91 31.34
C PRO A 333 -1.94 21.39 31.69
N ASP A 334 -1.61 21.80 32.91
CA ASP A 334 -1.72 23.20 33.37
C ASP A 334 -0.92 24.15 32.47
N GLN A 335 -1.58 25.18 31.93
CA GLN A 335 -0.98 26.14 31.01
C GLN A 335 0.17 26.95 31.62
N SER A 336 0.22 27.09 32.94
CA SER A 336 1.30 27.76 33.66
C SER A 336 2.56 26.90 33.81
N GLU A 337 2.45 25.58 33.66
CA GLU A 337 3.58 24.66 33.74
C GLU A 337 4.29 24.46 32.39
N GLU A 338 5.54 23.98 32.47
CA GLU A 338 6.27 23.50 31.30
C GLU A 338 5.50 22.37 30.60
N ALA A 339 5.36 22.53 29.29
CA ALA A 339 4.67 21.56 28.44
C ALA A 339 5.33 20.17 28.55
N PRO A 340 4.53 19.08 28.52
CA PRO A 340 5.07 17.73 28.48
C PRO A 340 6.02 17.52 27.30
N GLU A 341 7.04 16.69 27.49
CA GLU A 341 7.87 16.18 26.39
C GLU A 341 7.00 15.39 25.42
N LEU A 342 6.16 14.50 25.96
CA LEU A 342 5.30 13.60 25.19
C LEU A 342 3.83 13.69 25.61
N ILE A 343 2.94 13.58 24.61
CA ILE A 343 1.62 12.98 24.81
C ILE A 343 1.69 11.52 24.36
N TYR A 344 1.44 10.61 25.30
CA TYR A 344 1.32 9.20 25.00
C TYR A 344 -0.12 8.88 24.56
N TRP A 345 -0.28 8.60 23.28
CA TRP A 345 -1.55 8.28 22.63
C TRP A 345 -1.72 6.76 22.55
N LEU A 346 -2.57 6.22 23.43
CA LEU A 346 -2.89 4.80 23.56
C LEU A 346 -3.70 4.26 22.37
N GLY A 347 -4.46 5.13 21.73
CA GLY A 347 -5.50 4.82 20.76
C GLY A 347 -6.63 3.99 21.35
N CYS A 348 -7.51 3.52 20.46
CA CYS A 348 -8.64 2.68 20.86
C CYS A 348 -8.23 1.29 21.35
N SER A 349 -7.16 0.71 20.81
CA SER A 349 -6.68 -0.62 21.21
C SER A 349 -5.97 -0.58 22.56
N GLY A 350 -4.98 0.29 22.77
CA GLY A 350 -4.28 0.40 24.07
C GLY A 350 -5.21 0.78 25.23
N ARG A 351 -6.36 1.36 24.92
CA ARG A 351 -7.39 1.70 25.90
C ARG A 351 -8.36 0.56 26.21
N HIS A 352 -8.77 -0.24 25.23
CA HIS A 352 -9.88 -1.19 25.42
C HIS A 352 -9.46 -2.65 25.29
N GLU A 353 -8.50 -2.97 24.44
CA GLU A 353 -8.09 -4.35 24.23
C GLU A 353 -7.15 -4.79 25.37
N PRO A 354 -7.48 -5.83 26.15
CA PRO A 354 -6.74 -6.19 27.36
C PRO A 354 -5.23 -6.39 27.16
N ARG A 355 -4.83 -7.06 26.07
CA ARG A 355 -3.42 -7.33 25.81
C ARG A 355 -2.65 -6.06 25.48
N ALA A 356 -3.26 -5.15 24.73
CA ALA A 356 -2.74 -3.82 24.41
C ALA A 356 -2.70 -2.89 25.63
N GLN A 357 -3.60 -3.04 26.61
CA GLN A 357 -3.53 -2.33 27.89
C GLN A 357 -2.26 -2.70 28.67
N GLU A 358 -1.89 -3.99 28.70
CA GLU A 358 -0.65 -4.43 29.36
C GLU A 358 0.60 -3.91 28.67
N ILE A 359 0.59 -3.85 27.33
CA ILE A 359 1.66 -3.22 26.55
C ILE A 359 1.73 -1.72 26.85
N ALA A 360 0.59 -1.04 26.96
CA ALA A 360 0.54 0.37 27.30
C ALA A 360 1.13 0.67 28.70
N LYS A 361 0.79 -0.15 29.70
CA LYS A 361 1.38 -0.07 31.05
C LYS A 361 2.89 -0.34 31.02
N THR A 362 3.34 -1.28 30.21
CA THR A 362 4.77 -1.60 30.06
C THR A 362 5.53 -0.42 29.46
N VAL A 363 5.02 0.17 28.38
CA VAL A 363 5.62 1.39 27.79
C VAL A 363 5.63 2.53 28.80
N ALA A 364 4.53 2.79 29.50
CA ALA A 364 4.47 3.82 30.54
C ALA A 364 5.54 3.61 31.63
N SER A 365 5.71 2.38 32.13
CA SER A 365 6.75 2.06 33.10
C SER A 365 8.17 2.31 32.57
N LEU A 366 8.42 2.08 31.27
CA LEU A 366 9.71 2.40 30.65
C LEU A 366 9.92 3.90 30.50
N LEU A 367 8.87 4.67 30.19
CA LEU A 367 8.92 6.14 30.15
C LEU A 367 9.25 6.73 31.53
N ASP A 368 8.60 6.23 32.58
CA ASP A 368 8.82 6.67 33.96
C ASP A 368 10.25 6.35 34.41
N ARG A 369 10.73 5.14 34.11
CA ARG A 369 12.12 4.75 34.40
C ARG A 369 13.14 5.64 33.69
N ALA A 370 12.85 6.04 32.45
CA ALA A 370 13.71 6.94 31.68
C ALA A 370 13.59 8.42 32.11
N GLY A 371 12.75 8.73 33.10
CA GLY A 371 12.51 10.10 33.58
C GLY A 371 11.88 11.00 32.52
N VAL A 372 11.09 10.43 31.59
CA VAL A 372 10.40 11.20 30.54
C VAL A 372 9.22 11.95 31.16
N ARG A 373 9.06 13.24 30.85
CA ARG A 373 7.89 14.02 31.31
C ARG A 373 6.75 13.86 30.31
N TRP A 374 5.81 12.96 30.59
CA TRP A 374 4.70 12.64 29.67
C TRP A 374 3.31 12.82 30.28
N THR A 375 2.30 12.94 29.42
CA THR A 375 0.86 12.94 29.76
C THR A 375 0.08 12.00 28.83
N CYS A 376 -1.14 11.62 29.17
CA CYS A 376 -2.06 10.90 28.28
C CYS A 376 -3.48 11.45 28.44
N ALA A 377 -4.28 11.42 27.37
CA ALA A 377 -5.59 12.06 27.35
C ALA A 377 -6.66 11.36 28.22
N GLY A 378 -6.33 10.21 28.83
CA GLY A 378 -7.23 9.45 29.69
C GLY A 378 -8.59 9.29 29.01
N ASN A 379 -9.70 9.49 29.73
CA ASN A 379 -11.10 9.43 29.23
C ASN A 379 -11.45 10.29 28.02
N ALA A 380 -10.66 11.30 27.66
CA ALA A 380 -10.90 12.10 26.46
C ALA A 380 -10.47 11.39 25.16
N GLU A 381 -9.58 10.39 25.25
CA GLU A 381 -8.99 9.71 24.10
C GLU A 381 -10.00 8.88 23.30
N THR A 382 -9.93 9.00 21.97
CA THR A 382 -10.77 8.29 21.00
C THR A 382 -9.93 7.56 19.95
N CYS A 383 -10.57 6.73 19.14
CA CYS A 383 -9.95 6.16 17.93
C CYS A 383 -9.47 7.28 17.00
N THR A 384 -8.34 7.06 16.31
CA THR A 384 -7.82 7.99 15.30
C THR A 384 -8.69 8.10 14.04
N GLY A 385 -9.66 7.21 13.88
CA GLY A 385 -10.52 7.08 12.70
C GLY A 385 -9.93 6.21 11.59
N ASP A 386 -8.70 5.69 11.73
CA ASP A 386 -8.06 4.82 10.70
C ASP A 386 -8.99 3.71 10.18
N PRO A 387 -9.66 2.91 11.04
CA PRO A 387 -10.53 1.85 10.57
C PRO A 387 -11.68 2.35 9.68
N ALA A 388 -12.35 3.45 10.08
CA ALA A 388 -13.43 4.04 9.30
C ALA A 388 -12.94 4.43 7.91
N ARG A 389 -11.77 5.06 7.84
CA ARG A 389 -11.17 5.45 6.57
C ARG A 389 -10.88 4.26 5.67
N ARG A 390 -10.35 3.16 6.23
CA ARG A 390 -10.07 1.96 5.44
C ARG A 390 -11.33 1.22 5.03
N MET A 391 -12.41 1.29 5.80
CA MET A 391 -13.72 0.74 5.44
C MET A 391 -14.49 1.60 4.44
N GLY A 392 -14.00 2.81 4.10
CA GLY A 392 -14.60 3.69 3.11
C GLY A 392 -15.45 4.82 3.69
N ASP A 393 -15.66 4.88 5.01
CA ASP A 393 -16.37 5.97 5.68
C ASP A 393 -15.44 7.16 5.94
N GLU A 394 -15.21 7.95 4.89
CA GLU A 394 -14.35 9.14 4.96
C GLU A 394 -14.93 10.22 5.89
N GLY A 395 -16.25 10.36 5.95
CA GLY A 395 -16.91 11.37 6.79
C GLY A 395 -16.70 11.09 8.27
N LEU A 396 -16.89 9.83 8.71
CA LEU A 396 -16.61 9.42 10.07
C LEU A 396 -15.12 9.54 10.41
N PHE A 397 -14.24 9.15 9.49
CA PHE A 397 -12.80 9.36 9.68
C PHE A 397 -12.48 10.82 9.97
N GLN A 398 -12.98 11.76 9.16
CA GLN A 398 -12.68 13.18 9.33
C GLN A 398 -13.25 13.76 10.63
N ARG A 399 -14.46 13.36 11.04
CA ARG A 399 -15.02 13.76 12.34
C ARG A 399 -14.11 13.32 13.50
N GLN A 400 -13.60 12.09 13.45
CA GLN A 400 -12.66 11.59 14.47
C GLN A 400 -11.31 12.30 14.38
N ALA A 401 -10.76 12.49 13.18
CA ALA A 401 -9.50 13.18 12.97
C ALA A 401 -9.53 14.60 13.55
N LEU A 402 -10.56 15.40 13.24
CA LEU A 402 -10.71 16.76 13.77
C LEU A 402 -10.82 16.79 15.30
N LYS A 403 -11.53 15.82 15.90
CA LYS A 403 -11.61 15.66 17.35
C LYS A 403 -10.24 15.36 17.96
N VAL A 404 -9.50 14.40 17.40
CA VAL A 404 -8.17 14.01 17.88
C VAL A 404 -7.17 15.16 17.70
N ILE A 405 -7.18 15.87 16.56
CA ILE A 405 -6.33 17.04 16.31
C ILE A 405 -6.53 18.09 17.41
N LYS A 406 -7.77 18.35 17.82
CA LYS A 406 -8.07 19.26 18.92
C LYS A 406 -7.46 18.79 20.24
N LEU A 407 -7.59 17.51 20.58
CA LEU A 407 -6.99 16.94 21.79
C LEU A 407 -5.46 17.01 21.75
N LEU A 408 -4.84 16.60 20.66
CA LEU A 408 -3.37 16.65 20.52
C LEU A 408 -2.84 18.09 20.66
N ARG A 409 -3.54 19.09 20.11
CA ARG A 409 -3.18 20.51 20.33
C ARG A 409 -3.35 20.96 21.78
N GLN A 410 -4.40 20.51 22.46
CA GLN A 410 -4.64 20.81 23.88
C GLN A 410 -3.54 20.26 24.79
N SER A 411 -2.87 19.18 24.39
CA SER A 411 -1.74 18.61 25.14
C SER A 411 -0.54 19.54 25.27
N ARG A 412 -0.34 20.44 24.29
CA ARG A 412 0.88 21.25 24.10
C ARG A 412 2.19 20.44 24.05
N ALA A 413 2.11 19.11 23.98
CA ALA A 413 3.29 18.25 24.03
C ALA A 413 4.17 18.45 22.79
N ARG A 414 5.49 18.34 22.97
CA ARG A 414 6.46 18.53 21.87
C ARG A 414 6.39 17.41 20.84
N GLN A 415 6.00 16.21 21.26
CA GLN A 415 5.94 15.03 20.41
C GLN A 415 4.80 14.09 20.85
N VAL A 416 4.23 13.36 19.89
CA VAL A 416 3.15 12.38 20.08
C VAL A 416 3.76 10.98 20.01
N LEU A 417 3.68 10.23 21.11
CA LEU A 417 4.12 8.83 21.17
C LEU A 417 2.93 7.91 20.90
N VAL A 418 3.10 6.91 20.04
CA VAL A 418 2.07 5.91 19.73
C VAL A 418 2.62 4.48 19.73
N ASN A 419 1.84 3.51 20.21
CA ASN A 419 2.16 2.09 20.12
C ASN A 419 1.62 1.39 18.88
N CYS A 420 0.62 2.00 18.24
CA CYS A 420 -0.09 1.39 17.13
C CYS A 420 0.40 1.97 15.81
N ALA A 421 0.97 1.10 14.96
CA ALA A 421 1.37 1.44 13.59
C ALA A 421 0.24 2.12 12.77
N HIS A 422 -1.02 1.78 13.02
CA HIS A 422 -2.18 2.43 12.38
C HIS A 422 -2.40 3.86 12.88
N CYS A 423 -2.30 4.07 14.20
CA CYS A 423 -2.37 5.40 14.79
C CYS A 423 -1.21 6.28 14.31
N PHE A 424 0.01 5.72 14.26
CA PHE A 424 1.18 6.39 13.68
C PHE A 424 0.90 6.87 12.26
N ASN A 425 0.42 5.98 11.39
CA ASN A 425 0.15 6.33 10.00
C ASN A 425 -0.94 7.41 9.87
N ALA A 426 -2.04 7.29 10.60
CA ALA A 426 -3.13 8.26 10.56
C ALA A 426 -2.67 9.66 11.00
N ILE A 427 -1.99 9.75 12.15
CA ILE A 427 -1.58 11.05 12.70
C ILE A 427 -0.43 11.64 11.87
N ALA A 428 0.59 10.85 11.52
CA ALA A 428 1.78 11.35 10.82
C ALA A 428 1.53 11.69 9.35
N LYS A 429 0.65 10.96 8.64
CA LYS A 429 0.49 11.08 7.18
C LYS A 429 -0.85 11.61 6.72
N GLU A 430 -1.90 11.41 7.52
CA GLU A 430 -3.26 11.71 7.06
C GLU A 430 -3.86 12.95 7.71
N TYR A 431 -3.54 13.22 8.97
CA TYR A 431 -3.97 14.44 9.67
C TYR A 431 -3.43 15.75 9.09
N PRO A 432 -2.25 15.81 8.43
CA PRO A 432 -1.82 17.03 7.74
C PRO A 432 -2.84 17.55 6.72
N ASN A 433 -3.61 16.68 6.08
CA ASN A 433 -4.68 17.08 5.14
C ASN A 433 -5.82 17.87 5.82
N PHE A 434 -5.90 17.84 7.15
CA PHE A 434 -6.88 18.52 7.98
C PHE A 434 -6.24 19.55 8.93
N GLY A 435 -5.00 19.97 8.64
CA GLY A 435 -4.22 20.92 9.44
C GLY A 435 -3.63 20.35 10.73
N GLY A 436 -3.66 19.03 10.93
CA GLY A 436 -3.09 18.35 12.08
C GLY A 436 -1.65 17.90 11.84
N GLU A 437 -0.71 18.83 11.85
CA GLU A 437 0.72 18.51 11.76
C GLU A 437 1.31 18.30 13.16
N PHE A 438 1.84 17.11 13.41
CA PHE A 438 2.43 16.74 14.70
C PHE A 438 3.76 16.03 14.47
N ASN A 439 4.71 16.23 15.39
CA ASN A 439 5.87 15.36 15.49
C ASN A 439 5.42 14.05 16.14
N VAL A 440 5.28 12.99 15.34
CA VAL A 440 4.82 11.67 15.81
C VAL A 440 6.00 10.71 15.81
N ILE A 441 6.14 9.94 16.89
CA ILE A 441 7.13 8.88 17.00
C ILE A 441 6.46 7.58 17.42
N HIS A 442 6.85 6.48 16.78
CA HIS A 442 6.37 5.16 17.17
C HIS A 442 7.18 4.63 18.37
N HIS A 443 6.56 3.83 19.25
CA HIS A 443 7.25 3.34 20.46
C HIS A 443 8.50 2.54 20.15
N THR A 444 8.55 1.81 19.03
CA THR A 444 9.77 1.13 18.57
C THR A 444 10.94 2.08 18.31
N GLU A 445 10.65 3.26 17.76
CA GLU A 445 11.68 4.29 17.52
C GLU A 445 12.09 4.96 18.82
N PHE A 446 11.12 5.33 19.65
CA PHE A 446 11.40 6.01 20.91
C PHE A 446 12.16 5.11 21.89
N LEU A 447 11.75 3.84 22.03
CA LEU A 447 12.46 2.87 22.88
C LEU A 447 13.87 2.60 22.37
N ASN A 448 14.08 2.53 21.05
CA ASN A 448 15.43 2.47 20.49
C ASN A 448 16.28 3.68 20.93
N GLN A 449 15.73 4.89 20.85
CA GLN A 449 16.43 6.09 21.34
C GLN A 449 16.79 5.99 22.83
N LEU A 450 15.87 5.52 23.67
CA LEU A 450 16.13 5.36 25.10
C LEU A 450 17.18 4.29 25.42
N VAL A 451 17.20 3.20 24.67
CA VAL A 451 18.23 2.14 24.78
C VAL A 451 19.60 2.70 24.39
N GLN A 452 19.69 3.31 23.20
CA GLN A 452 20.94 3.84 22.64
C GLN A 452 21.52 4.99 23.48
N THR A 453 20.66 5.79 24.12
CA THR A 453 21.07 6.86 25.05
C THR A 453 21.26 6.39 26.49
N GLN A 454 21.13 5.08 26.76
CA GLN A 454 21.27 4.46 28.08
C GLN A 454 20.32 5.04 29.16
N ARG A 455 19.22 5.69 28.76
CA ARG A 455 18.22 6.25 29.69
C ARG A 455 17.43 5.17 30.43
N LEU A 456 17.41 3.94 29.92
CA LEU A 456 16.81 2.78 30.60
C LEU A 456 17.77 2.08 31.57
N GLY A 457 19.03 2.52 31.64
CA GLY A 457 20.11 1.87 32.37
C GLY A 457 20.67 0.65 31.63
N LYS A 458 21.44 -0.18 32.35
CA LYS A 458 21.99 -1.43 31.82
C LYS A 458 20.87 -2.42 31.50
N LEU A 459 20.96 -3.11 30.35
CA LEU A 459 20.11 -4.24 29.99
C LEU A 459 20.84 -5.53 30.37
N GLU A 460 20.15 -6.45 31.05
CA GLU A 460 20.68 -7.77 31.42
C GLU A 460 20.64 -8.75 30.24
N ALA A 461 21.40 -9.84 30.39
CA ALA A 461 21.52 -10.84 29.35
C ALA A 461 20.26 -11.72 29.28
N LEU A 462 19.68 -11.80 28.10
CA LEU A 462 18.42 -12.47 27.86
C LEU A 462 18.59 -13.53 26.75
N PRO A 463 19.02 -14.76 27.09
CA PRO A 463 19.32 -15.81 26.12
C PRO A 463 18.04 -16.36 25.49
N ARG A 464 17.59 -15.73 24.40
CA ARG A 464 16.37 -16.08 23.66
C ARG A 464 16.57 -15.93 22.15
N VAL A 465 15.91 -16.78 21.37
CA VAL A 465 15.82 -16.63 19.91
C VAL A 465 14.47 -16.01 19.57
N ILE A 466 14.48 -14.88 18.86
CA ILE A 466 13.27 -14.14 18.51
C ILE A 466 13.10 -14.00 17.00
N ALA A 467 11.88 -14.18 16.50
CA ALA A 467 11.50 -13.82 15.15
C ALA A 467 10.76 -12.48 15.19
N PHE A 468 11.13 -11.53 14.31
CA PHE A 468 10.45 -10.24 14.26
C PHE A 468 9.41 -10.19 13.12
N HIS A 469 8.17 -9.84 13.44
CA HIS A 469 7.14 -9.53 12.46
C HIS A 469 7.10 -8.03 12.17
N ASP A 470 7.47 -7.65 10.93
CA ASP A 470 7.37 -6.28 10.45
C ASP A 470 5.90 -5.85 10.23
N PRO A 471 5.34 -4.93 11.04
CA PRO A 471 3.99 -4.44 10.84
C PRO A 471 3.90 -3.63 9.55
N CYS A 472 2.91 -3.93 8.71
CA CYS A 472 2.85 -3.31 7.38
C CYS A 472 2.70 -1.79 7.41
N TYR A 473 1.95 -1.25 8.37
CA TYR A 473 1.79 0.19 8.56
C TYR A 473 3.06 0.88 9.11
N LEU A 474 3.94 0.16 9.79
CA LEU A 474 5.21 0.73 10.26
C LEU A 474 6.27 0.65 9.16
N GLY A 475 6.43 -0.54 8.58
CA GLY A 475 7.40 -0.82 7.52
C GLY A 475 6.98 -0.28 6.16
N ARG A 476 6.09 -0.96 5.43
CA ARG A 476 5.76 -0.60 4.04
C ARG A 476 5.15 0.80 3.90
N HIS A 477 4.26 1.18 4.83
CA HIS A 477 3.64 2.50 4.76
C HIS A 477 4.59 3.60 5.20
N ASN A 478 5.43 3.40 6.23
CA ASN A 478 6.19 4.48 6.87
C ASN A 478 7.72 4.38 6.75
N GLY A 479 8.25 3.29 6.19
CA GLY A 479 9.69 3.08 5.97
C GLY A 479 10.45 2.65 7.23
N LEU A 480 9.74 2.32 8.32
CA LEU A 480 10.33 2.04 9.62
C LEU A 480 10.48 0.53 9.82
N PHE A 481 11.66 0.02 9.52
CA PHE A 481 12.03 -1.40 9.68
C PHE A 481 13.11 -1.62 10.74
N GLN A 482 14.04 -0.70 10.83
CA GLN A 482 15.27 -0.87 11.60
C GLN A 482 15.15 -0.60 13.12
N PRO A 483 14.37 0.39 13.60
CA PRO A 483 14.43 0.81 15.01
C PRO A 483 14.19 -0.30 16.03
N ALA A 484 13.23 -1.20 15.78
CA ALA A 484 12.99 -2.33 16.66
C ALA A 484 14.18 -3.29 16.73
N ARG A 485 14.85 -3.54 15.60
CA ARG A 485 16.02 -4.43 15.55
C ARG A 485 17.20 -3.82 16.28
N ASP A 486 17.46 -2.53 16.07
CA ASP A 486 18.54 -1.81 16.74
C ASP A 486 18.37 -1.83 18.26
N ALA A 487 17.14 -1.67 18.77
CA ALA A 487 16.87 -1.73 20.21
C ALA A 487 17.11 -3.13 20.79
N LEU A 488 16.75 -4.18 20.04
CA LEU A 488 16.80 -5.57 20.50
C LEU A 488 18.23 -6.13 20.46
N VAL A 489 19.07 -5.73 19.48
CA VAL A 489 20.47 -6.21 19.36
C VAL A 489 21.35 -5.76 20.54
N GLU A 490 20.99 -4.70 21.24
CA GLU A 490 21.71 -4.25 22.45
C GLU A 490 21.51 -5.18 23.67
N ILE A 491 20.53 -6.09 23.61
CA ILE A 491 20.27 -7.06 24.68
C ILE A 491 21.20 -8.27 24.51
N SER A 492 22.15 -8.42 25.42
CA SER A 492 23.13 -9.52 25.37
C SER A 492 22.43 -10.89 25.40
N GLY A 493 22.87 -11.84 24.58
CA GLY A 493 22.27 -13.19 24.50
C GLY A 493 20.98 -13.28 23.69
N LEU A 494 20.36 -12.16 23.32
CA LEU A 494 19.21 -12.16 22.42
C LEU A 494 19.68 -12.33 20.97
N SER A 495 19.03 -13.23 20.22
CA SER A 495 19.32 -13.42 18.80
C SER A 495 18.06 -13.23 17.96
N ILE A 496 18.18 -12.51 16.84
CA ILE A 496 17.05 -12.24 15.93
C ILE A 496 17.17 -13.14 14.71
N VAL A 497 16.13 -13.92 14.45
CA VAL A 497 15.95 -14.67 13.21
C VAL A 497 15.10 -13.84 12.26
N GLU A 498 15.68 -13.49 11.11
CA GLU A 498 14.93 -12.84 10.03
C GLU A 498 14.07 -13.87 9.30
N LEU A 499 12.77 -13.57 9.23
CA LEU A 499 11.82 -14.37 8.49
C LEU A 499 12.07 -14.23 6.97
N GLU A 500 11.80 -15.30 6.23
CA GLU A 500 11.96 -15.33 4.76
C GLU A 500 11.22 -14.16 4.09
N ASP A 501 9.95 -13.95 4.44
CA ASP A 501 9.22 -12.73 4.10
C ASP A 501 9.36 -11.71 5.24
N SER A 502 10.38 -10.87 5.17
CA SER A 502 10.65 -9.76 6.10
C SER A 502 10.66 -8.41 5.39
N ARG A 503 10.65 -7.33 6.18
CA ARG A 503 10.71 -5.94 5.71
C ARG A 503 9.64 -5.64 4.65
N GLU A 504 10.00 -5.14 3.48
CA GLU A 504 9.07 -4.78 2.40
C GLU A 504 8.25 -5.98 1.91
N SER A 505 8.77 -7.21 2.05
CA SER A 505 8.11 -8.45 1.64
C SER A 505 7.21 -9.07 2.71
N SER A 506 7.23 -8.56 3.95
CA SER A 506 6.51 -9.13 5.10
C SER A 506 5.03 -9.44 4.82
N LYS A 507 4.60 -10.68 5.04
CA LYS A 507 3.20 -11.10 4.88
C LYS A 507 2.28 -10.39 5.87
N CYS A 508 1.05 -10.09 5.47
CA CYS A 508 0.08 -9.39 6.31
C CYS A 508 -0.44 -10.28 7.45
N CYS A 509 -0.58 -9.71 8.65
CA CYS A 509 -1.24 -10.38 9.79
C CYS A 509 -2.76 -10.55 9.61
N GLY A 510 -3.39 -9.73 8.77
CA GLY A 510 -4.83 -9.80 8.49
C GLY A 510 -5.71 -8.73 9.16
N ALA A 511 -5.19 -7.95 10.12
CA ALA A 511 -6.01 -7.01 10.92
C ALA A 511 -6.51 -5.77 10.14
N GLY A 512 -5.69 -5.29 9.19
CA GLY A 512 -5.93 -4.01 8.51
C GLY A 512 -7.20 -4.02 7.66
N GLY A 513 -7.60 -2.85 7.16
CA GLY A 513 -8.77 -2.74 6.28
C GLY A 513 -10.13 -2.85 6.98
N GLY A 514 -10.19 -2.85 8.32
CA GLY A 514 -11.41 -3.06 9.10
C GLY A 514 -11.60 -4.52 9.56
N ARG A 515 -10.75 -5.43 9.10
CA ARG A 515 -10.92 -6.87 9.32
C ARG A 515 -10.78 -7.35 10.76
N LEU A 516 -10.18 -6.57 11.65
CA LEU A 516 -10.13 -6.87 13.09
C LEU A 516 -11.54 -6.95 13.71
N TRP A 517 -12.53 -6.25 13.16
CA TRP A 517 -13.92 -6.23 13.66
C TRP A 517 -14.88 -7.08 12.82
N ARG A 518 -14.34 -7.89 11.90
CA ARG A 518 -15.09 -8.87 11.12
C ARG A 518 -15.01 -10.23 11.83
N GLN A 519 -16.05 -11.04 11.68
CA GLN A 519 -15.97 -12.45 12.09
C GLN A 519 -14.89 -13.16 11.25
N ALA A 520 -14.05 -13.96 11.91
CA ALA A 520 -13.06 -14.77 11.21
C ALA A 520 -13.79 -15.78 10.31
N GLU A 521 -13.41 -15.82 9.03
CA GLU A 521 -13.96 -16.81 8.11
C GLU A 521 -13.36 -18.19 8.38
N PRO A 522 -14.15 -19.27 8.29
CA PRO A 522 -13.62 -20.63 8.42
C PRO A 522 -12.56 -20.93 7.36
N GLY A 523 -11.35 -21.33 7.76
CA GLY A 523 -10.28 -21.73 6.84
C GLY A 523 -8.90 -21.17 7.21
N ALA A 524 -7.89 -21.44 6.38
CA ALA A 524 -6.53 -20.92 6.57
C ALA A 524 -6.51 -19.40 6.32
N THR A 525 -6.53 -18.61 7.39
CA THR A 525 -6.52 -17.15 7.34
C THR A 525 -5.15 -16.58 6.97
N MET A 526 -5.09 -15.30 6.58
CA MET A 526 -3.82 -14.57 6.42
C MET A 526 -2.92 -14.69 7.66
N ALA A 527 -3.53 -14.64 8.85
CA ALA A 527 -2.85 -14.82 10.12
C ALA A 527 -2.23 -16.21 10.23
N GLN A 528 -2.97 -17.27 9.87
CA GLN A 528 -2.45 -18.64 9.88
C GLN A 528 -1.28 -18.83 8.90
N SER A 529 -1.41 -18.28 7.68
CA SER A 529 -0.34 -18.32 6.68
C SER A 529 0.94 -17.64 7.19
N ARG A 530 0.80 -16.50 7.87
CA ARG A 530 1.94 -15.83 8.51
C ARG A 530 2.48 -16.64 9.69
N ALA A 531 1.62 -17.15 10.55
CA ALA A 531 2.00 -17.95 11.72
C ALA A 531 2.79 -19.19 11.32
N ASN A 532 2.38 -19.91 10.27
CA ASN A 532 3.11 -21.08 9.76
C ASN A 532 4.55 -20.74 9.37
N GLN A 533 4.78 -19.57 8.75
CA GLN A 533 6.14 -19.12 8.42
C GLN A 533 6.94 -18.74 9.66
N VAL A 534 6.29 -18.14 10.66
CA VAL A 534 6.94 -17.82 11.95
C VAL A 534 7.34 -19.10 12.67
N ILE A 535 6.44 -20.08 12.76
CA ILE A 535 6.69 -21.38 13.40
C ILE A 535 7.84 -22.12 12.70
N ALA A 536 7.89 -22.06 11.36
CA ALA A 536 8.97 -22.67 10.58
C ALA A 536 10.36 -22.00 10.76
N SER A 537 10.45 -20.90 11.50
CA SER A 537 11.74 -20.24 11.81
C SER A 537 12.44 -20.79 13.04
N ASP A 538 11.79 -21.70 13.78
CA ASP A 538 12.29 -22.31 15.03
C ASP A 538 12.68 -21.28 16.13
N ALA A 539 12.12 -20.06 16.09
CA ALA A 539 12.31 -19.06 17.14
C ALA A 539 11.45 -19.37 18.38
N ASP A 540 11.93 -19.00 19.57
CA ASP A 540 11.20 -19.20 20.84
C ASP A 540 10.04 -18.20 21.00
N THR A 541 10.22 -16.99 20.46
CA THR A 541 9.29 -15.87 20.62
C THR A 541 9.08 -15.10 19.32
N LEU A 542 7.83 -14.77 19.04
CA LEU A 542 7.45 -13.81 18.02
C LEU A 542 7.39 -12.41 18.61
N ALA A 543 8.22 -11.50 18.12
CA ALA A 543 8.22 -10.09 18.47
C ALA A 543 7.48 -9.25 17.42
N THR A 544 6.73 -8.23 17.85
CA THR A 544 6.08 -7.26 16.96
C THR A 544 6.04 -5.88 17.62
N GLY A 545 5.83 -4.84 16.81
CA GLY A 545 5.62 -3.46 17.27
C GLY A 545 4.22 -2.96 16.95
N CYS A 546 3.20 -3.82 16.92
CA CYS A 546 1.84 -3.37 16.61
C CYS A 546 0.80 -4.23 17.33
N PRO A 547 -0.10 -3.62 18.13
CA PRO A 547 -1.10 -4.37 18.89
C PRO A 547 -2.07 -5.13 17.98
N PHE A 548 -2.42 -4.56 16.82
CA PHE A 548 -3.28 -5.26 15.85
C PHE A 548 -2.63 -6.53 15.29
N CYS A 549 -1.31 -6.48 15.04
CA CYS A 549 -0.58 -7.66 14.58
C CYS A 549 -0.48 -8.70 15.70
N LEU A 550 -0.31 -8.25 16.94
CA LEU A 550 -0.28 -9.10 18.10
C LEU A 550 -1.61 -9.84 18.28
N SER A 551 -2.74 -9.13 18.30
CA SER A 551 -4.07 -9.76 18.44
C SER A 551 -4.40 -10.77 17.32
N MET A 552 -3.89 -10.56 16.11
CA MET A 552 -4.13 -11.49 15.00
C MET A 552 -3.24 -12.73 15.03
N LEU A 553 -2.03 -12.62 15.58
CA LEU A 553 -1.02 -13.68 15.50
C LEU A 553 -0.91 -14.50 16.79
N GLU A 554 -1.42 -14.00 17.92
CA GLU A 554 -1.36 -14.67 19.24
C GLU A 554 -1.97 -16.08 19.21
N ASP A 555 -3.25 -16.22 18.84
CA ASP A 555 -3.90 -17.53 18.80
C ASP A 555 -3.25 -18.50 17.77
N PRO A 556 -2.96 -18.08 16.51
CA PRO A 556 -2.31 -18.97 15.55
C PRO A 556 -0.94 -19.52 16.01
N VAL A 557 -0.10 -18.69 16.65
CA VAL A 557 1.23 -19.15 17.10
C VAL A 557 1.18 -19.91 18.42
N ALA A 558 0.20 -19.64 19.29
CA ALA A 558 0.05 -20.33 20.58
C ALA A 558 -0.05 -21.85 20.44
N SER A 559 -0.60 -22.34 19.32
CA SER A 559 -0.68 -23.78 19.01
C SER A 559 0.68 -24.50 18.95
N SER A 560 1.77 -23.76 18.72
CA SER A 560 3.15 -24.26 18.68
C SER A 560 3.89 -24.15 20.01
N GLY A 561 3.27 -23.56 21.04
CA GLY A 561 3.93 -23.20 22.31
C GLY A 561 4.79 -21.93 22.25
N MET A 562 4.91 -21.30 21.07
CA MET A 562 5.61 -20.03 20.89
C MET A 562 4.89 -18.88 21.59
N LYS A 563 5.65 -18.02 22.26
CA LYS A 563 5.11 -16.78 22.87
C LYS A 563 5.09 -15.65 21.86
N ILE A 564 4.14 -14.73 22.00
CA ILE A 564 4.13 -13.46 21.29
C ILE A 564 4.31 -12.29 22.27
N GLN A 565 5.22 -11.38 21.95
CA GLN A 565 5.52 -10.21 22.77
C GLN A 565 5.60 -8.94 21.93
N ASP A 566 5.19 -7.83 22.53
CA ASP A 566 5.59 -6.51 22.03
C ASP A 566 7.06 -6.27 22.39
N ILE A 567 7.77 -5.51 21.54
CA ILE A 567 9.17 -5.15 21.79
C ILE A 567 9.40 -4.46 23.14
N SER A 568 8.42 -3.70 23.66
CA SER A 568 8.50 -3.06 24.98
C SER A 568 8.56 -4.07 26.12
N GLU A 569 7.90 -5.21 25.98
CA GLU A 569 7.92 -6.28 26.98
C GLU A 569 9.28 -6.98 26.99
N ILE A 570 9.86 -7.22 25.81
CA ILE A 570 11.20 -7.82 25.71
C ILE A 570 12.25 -6.91 26.36
N ILE A 571 12.16 -5.59 26.11
CA ILE A 571 13.04 -4.60 26.75
C ILE A 571 12.79 -4.56 28.27
N ALA A 572 11.54 -4.62 28.71
CA ALA A 572 11.19 -4.64 30.13
C ALA A 572 11.69 -5.92 30.83
N ASP A 573 11.64 -7.07 30.18
CA ASP A 573 12.19 -8.33 30.70
C ASP A 573 13.70 -8.21 30.95
N ALA A 574 14.44 -7.64 29.98
CA ALA A 574 15.88 -7.39 30.11
C ALA A 574 16.24 -6.38 31.21
N ILE A 575 15.28 -5.58 31.69
CA ILE A 575 15.45 -4.67 32.83
C ILE A 575 15.09 -5.35 34.16
N ARG A 576 14.04 -6.20 34.18
CA ARG A 576 13.51 -6.79 35.42
C ARG A 576 14.45 -7.81 36.06
N GLU A 577 15.32 -8.44 35.28
CA GLU A 577 16.37 -9.34 35.80
C GLU A 577 17.45 -8.60 36.65
N GLN A 578 17.29 -7.29 36.91
CA GLN A 578 18.07 -6.51 37.89
C GLN A 578 17.61 -6.67 39.35
N ARG A 579 16.50 -7.37 39.61
CA ARG A 579 16.02 -7.71 40.96
C ARG A 579 16.24 -9.18 41.23
#